data_AF-A0A916U7S2-F1
#
_entry.id   AF-A0A916U7S2-F1
#
_cell.length_a   1.000
_cell.length_b   1.000
_cell.length_c   1.000
_cell.angle_alpha   90.00
_cell.angle_beta   90.00
_cell.angle_gamma   90.00
#
_symmetry.space_group_name_H-M   'P 1'
#
loop_
_entity.id
_entity.type
_entity.pdbx_description
1 polymer ?
#
loop_
_entity_poly.entity_id
_entity_poly.type
_entity_poly.pdbx_seq_one_letter_code
_entity_poly.pdbx_strand_id
1 'polypeptide(L)'
;MSANDASHPKARHFSMIRGFHLADFFTLGNAACGVAAVFLSMLYMSRPAGDAKSLFYLAAIMAPAAFLFDVLDGRIARWRRQHSAMGRELDSLADVISFGLAPASLAFAAGMQGGWDWICLIYFVCCGVSRLARYNVTAESLSAGADKVAYFEGTPIPTSVVLTGILAFAAWKDQLGEVMLGGVWQIAGIGLHPLALLFVVSGSLMISKTFRIPKF
;
A
#
# COMPACT_ATOMS: atom_id res chain seq x y z
N MET A 1 34.71 35.04 -36.26
CA MET A 1 34.95 35.29 -34.82
C MET A 1 33.80 36.16 -34.33
N SER A 2 32.97 35.83 -33.34
CA SER A 2 32.98 34.76 -32.35
C SER A 2 31.52 34.45 -31.97
N ALA A 3 31.23 33.19 -31.66
CA ALA A 3 29.93 32.70 -31.23
C ALA A 3 29.46 33.38 -29.94
N ASN A 4 28.16 33.64 -29.86
CA ASN A 4 27.49 34.21 -28.70
C ASN A 4 27.25 33.10 -27.66
N ASP A 5 27.80 33.33 -26.46
CA ASP A 5 27.85 32.41 -25.32
C ASP A 5 26.45 32.20 -24.72
N ALA A 6 25.80 31.09 -25.07
CA ALA A 6 24.59 30.62 -24.42
C ALA A 6 24.96 29.96 -23.09
N SER A 7 24.91 30.74 -22.01
CA SER A 7 25.05 30.23 -20.65
C SER A 7 23.88 29.30 -20.30
N HIS A 8 24.07 28.01 -20.54
CA HIS A 8 23.18 26.97 -20.04
C HIS A 8 23.11 27.07 -18.49
N PRO A 9 21.91 27.12 -17.88
CA PRO A 9 21.81 27.07 -16.43
C PRO A 9 22.40 25.73 -15.97
N LYS A 10 23.46 25.78 -15.14
CA LYS A 10 24.06 24.59 -14.53
C LYS A 10 22.97 23.83 -13.79
N ALA A 11 22.64 22.63 -14.28
CA ALA A 11 21.77 21.69 -13.58
C ALA A 11 22.33 21.51 -12.15
N ARG A 12 21.61 22.01 -11.15
CA ARG A 12 21.96 21.80 -9.74
C ARG A 12 21.88 20.30 -9.50
N HIS A 13 23.04 19.70 -9.31
CA HIS A 13 23.18 18.30 -8.89
C HIS A 13 22.49 18.18 -7.53
N PHE A 14 21.23 17.72 -7.52
CA PHE A 14 20.50 17.41 -6.30
C PHE A 14 21.20 16.23 -5.65
N SER A 15 22.07 16.51 -4.67
CA SER A 15 22.59 15.48 -3.78
C SER A 15 21.42 14.94 -2.98
N MET A 16 20.83 13.83 -3.43
CA MET A 16 19.67 13.17 -2.82
C MET A 16 19.82 13.02 -1.30
N ILE A 17 21.05 12.77 -0.82
CA ILE A 17 21.43 12.60 0.58
C ILE A 17 21.31 13.89 1.42
N ARG A 18 21.45 15.08 0.83
CA ARG A 18 21.43 16.37 1.55
C ARG A 18 20.01 16.94 1.73
N GLY A 19 19.03 16.37 1.05
CA GLY A 19 17.60 16.73 1.16
C GLY A 19 16.79 15.79 2.03
N PHE A 20 17.39 14.74 2.61
CA PHE A 20 16.72 13.79 3.49
C PHE A 20 16.26 14.49 4.78
N HIS A 21 14.96 14.73 4.87
CA HIS A 21 14.34 15.15 6.10
C HIS A 21 14.03 13.93 6.96
N LEU A 22 13.93 14.13 8.28
CA LEU A 22 13.65 13.05 9.22
C LEU A 22 12.40 12.23 8.83
N ALA A 23 11.40 12.88 8.23
CA ALA A 23 10.18 12.24 7.73
C ALA A 23 10.47 11.20 6.64
N ASP A 24 11.36 11.49 5.69
CA ASP A 24 11.70 10.57 4.60
C ASP A 24 12.31 9.25 5.12
N PHE A 25 13.02 9.29 6.26
CA PHE A 25 13.54 8.08 6.91
C PHE A 25 12.42 7.20 7.48
N PHE A 26 11.39 7.81 8.05
CA PHE A 26 10.22 7.08 8.56
C PHE A 26 9.39 6.50 7.41
N THR A 27 9.23 7.25 6.31
CA THR A 27 8.60 6.75 5.08
C THR A 27 9.37 5.59 4.45
N LEU A 28 10.71 5.64 4.44
CA LEU A 28 11.52 4.48 4.06
C LEU A 28 11.35 3.30 5.03
N GLY A 29 11.13 3.57 6.31
CA GLY A 29 10.76 2.55 7.31
C GLY A 29 9.41 1.89 7.02
N ASN A 30 8.41 2.67 6.61
CA ASN A 30 7.13 2.17 6.10
C ASN A 30 7.38 1.23 4.91
N ALA A 31 8.06 1.71 3.85
CA ALA A 31 8.37 0.90 2.68
C ALA A 31 9.15 -0.38 3.01
N ALA A 32 10.11 -0.31 3.94
CA ALA A 32 10.89 -1.47 4.39
C ALA A 32 10.00 -2.53 5.05
N CYS A 33 9.01 -2.13 5.86
CA CYS A 33 8.03 -3.05 6.43
C CYS A 33 7.19 -3.73 5.34
N GLY A 34 6.72 -2.97 4.34
CA GLY A 34 5.99 -3.52 3.20
C GLY A 34 6.79 -4.55 2.41
N VAL A 35 8.04 -4.24 2.06
CA VAL A 35 8.94 -5.18 1.37
C VAL A 35 9.24 -6.41 2.24
N ALA A 36 9.49 -6.22 3.54
CA ALA A 36 9.69 -7.32 4.47
C ALA A 36 8.48 -8.26 4.52
N ALA A 37 7.26 -7.71 4.52
CA ALA A 37 6.02 -8.51 4.48
C ALA A 37 5.95 -9.40 3.23
N VAL A 38 6.32 -8.85 2.07
CA VAL A 38 6.37 -9.60 0.80
C VAL A 38 7.39 -10.72 0.89
N PHE A 39 8.61 -10.44 1.36
CA PHE A 39 9.66 -11.45 1.49
C PHE A 39 9.30 -12.53 2.50
N LEU A 40 8.70 -12.17 3.64
CA LEU A 40 8.22 -13.12 4.63
C LEU A 40 7.09 -14.01 4.08
N SER A 41 6.21 -13.45 3.25
CA SER A 41 5.16 -14.20 2.55
C SER A 41 5.77 -15.21 1.56
N MET A 42 6.81 -14.81 0.81
CA MET A 42 7.55 -15.71 -0.08
C MET A 42 8.32 -16.79 0.69
N LEU A 43 8.95 -16.42 1.80
CA LEU A 43 9.67 -17.37 2.67
C LEU A 43 8.70 -18.38 3.29
N TYR A 44 7.52 -17.94 3.72
CA TYR A 44 6.47 -18.84 4.19
C TYR A 44 6.12 -19.89 3.14
N MET A 45 5.88 -19.48 1.89
CA MET A 45 5.56 -20.39 0.79
C MET A 45 6.71 -21.34 0.42
N SER A 46 7.95 -20.96 0.69
CA SER A 46 9.13 -21.75 0.36
C SER A 46 9.48 -22.80 1.42
N ARG A 47 8.81 -22.78 2.58
CA ARG A 47 9.11 -23.66 3.73
C ARG A 47 8.06 -24.78 3.83
N PRO A 48 8.43 -25.98 4.31
CA PRO A 48 7.48 -27.06 4.54
C PRO A 48 6.36 -26.67 5.52
N ALA A 49 5.16 -27.17 5.27
CA ALA A 49 3.99 -26.93 6.13
C ALA A 49 4.22 -27.50 7.53
N GLY A 50 4.17 -26.63 8.55
CA GLY A 50 4.32 -27.00 9.97
C GLY A 50 5.18 -26.02 10.77
N ASP A 51 6.34 -25.61 10.23
CA ASP A 51 7.31 -24.77 10.94
C ASP A 51 7.28 -23.29 10.48
N ALA A 52 6.46 -22.98 9.48
CA ALA A 52 6.45 -21.70 8.80
C ALA A 52 5.41 -20.69 9.33
N LYS A 53 4.47 -21.10 10.20
CA LYS A 53 3.38 -20.20 10.67
C LYS A 53 3.89 -18.91 11.30
N SER A 54 5.02 -18.97 12.00
CA SER A 54 5.69 -17.79 12.57
C SER A 54 6.04 -16.75 11.51
N LEU A 55 6.50 -17.18 10.33
CA LEU A 55 6.80 -16.31 9.19
C LEU A 55 5.54 -15.66 8.64
N PHE A 56 4.43 -16.39 8.58
CA PHE A 56 3.14 -15.84 8.15
C PHE A 56 2.63 -14.76 9.11
N TYR A 57 2.69 -15.00 10.42
CA TYR A 57 2.32 -13.99 11.41
C TYR A 57 3.26 -12.78 11.38
N LEU A 58 4.55 -13.00 11.16
CA LEU A 58 5.51 -11.91 11.02
C LEU A 58 5.21 -11.09 9.76
N ALA A 59 4.85 -11.73 8.64
CA ALA A 59 4.40 -11.03 7.44
C ALA A 59 3.14 -10.21 7.71
N ALA A 60 2.17 -10.77 8.45
CA ALA A 60 0.93 -10.07 8.80
C ALA A 60 1.16 -8.86 9.72
N ILE A 61 2.07 -8.94 10.69
CA ILE A 61 2.33 -7.84 11.63
C ILE A 61 3.15 -6.69 11.01
N MET A 62 3.79 -6.91 9.85
CA MET A 62 4.48 -5.83 9.14
C MET A 62 3.52 -4.74 8.64
N ALA A 63 2.27 -5.07 8.29
CA ALA A 63 1.29 -4.06 7.86
C ALA A 63 0.90 -3.07 8.98
N PRO A 64 0.54 -3.49 10.21
CA PRO A 64 0.33 -2.55 11.31
C PRO A 64 1.62 -1.84 11.76
N ALA A 65 2.80 -2.48 11.62
CA ALA A 65 4.07 -1.80 11.86
C ALA A 65 4.32 -0.67 10.83
N ALA A 66 4.08 -0.93 9.55
CA ALA A 66 4.13 0.06 8.48
C ALA A 66 3.19 1.25 8.74
N PHE A 67 1.95 0.96 9.19
CA PHE A 67 0.98 1.97 9.59
C PHE A 67 1.45 2.84 10.75
N LEU A 68 2.17 2.27 11.72
CA LEU A 68 2.75 3.08 12.79
C LEU A 68 3.82 4.04 12.23
N PHE A 69 4.66 3.59 11.30
CA PHE A 69 5.67 4.43 10.66
C PHE A 69 5.07 5.58 9.83
N ASP A 70 4.03 5.29 9.05
CA ASP A 70 3.23 6.26 8.28
C ASP A 70 2.60 7.34 9.19
N VAL A 71 1.94 6.92 10.28
CA VAL A 71 1.35 7.89 11.23
C VAL A 71 2.42 8.79 11.88
N LEU A 72 3.62 8.23 12.13
CA LEU A 72 4.75 8.98 12.70
C LEU A 72 5.35 9.95 11.69
N ASP A 73 5.56 9.56 10.43
CA ASP A 73 6.10 10.45 9.40
C ASP A 73 5.18 11.65 9.15
N GLY A 74 3.86 11.43 9.10
CA GLY A 74 2.89 12.48 8.88
C GLY A 74 2.81 13.45 10.07
N ARG A 75 3.02 12.96 11.29
CA ARG A 75 3.14 13.81 12.49
C ARG A 75 4.40 14.65 12.45
N ILE A 76 5.54 14.06 12.06
CA ILE A 76 6.83 14.74 12.01
C ILE A 76 6.85 15.80 10.90
N ALA A 77 6.30 15.49 9.73
CA ALA A 77 6.18 16.42 8.60
C ALA A 77 5.34 17.65 8.99
N ARG A 78 4.19 17.44 9.65
CA ARG A 78 3.34 18.54 10.14
C ARG A 78 4.05 19.38 11.20
N TRP A 79 4.76 18.75 12.14
CA TRP A 79 5.47 19.48 13.19
C TRP A 79 6.60 20.35 12.63
N ARG A 80 7.29 19.89 11.58
CA ARG A 80 8.37 20.63 10.92
C ARG A 80 7.87 21.70 9.94
N ARG A 81 6.56 21.78 9.66
CA ARG A 81 5.95 22.70 8.66
C ARG A 81 6.64 22.67 7.29
N GLN A 82 7.30 21.56 6.94
CA GLN A 82 7.99 21.39 5.68
C GLN A 82 7.39 20.17 5.00
N HIS A 83 6.49 20.42 4.05
CA HIS A 83 5.99 19.41 3.12
C HIS A 83 6.76 19.56 1.81
N SER A 84 7.68 18.63 1.58
CA SER A 84 8.41 18.51 0.31
C SER A 84 7.54 17.81 -0.74
N ALA A 85 7.57 18.26 -2.00
CA ALA A 85 6.92 17.57 -3.11
C ALA A 85 7.51 16.16 -3.31
N MET A 86 8.82 16.02 -3.15
CA MET A 86 9.52 14.73 -3.24
C MET A 86 9.10 13.77 -2.10
N GLY A 87 8.96 14.27 -0.87
CA GLY A 87 8.54 13.45 0.26
C GLY A 87 7.12 12.90 0.10
N ARG A 88 6.21 13.69 -0.50
CA ARG A 88 4.84 13.26 -0.81
C ARG A 88 4.79 12.12 -1.84
N GLU A 89 5.61 12.20 -2.89
CA GLU A 89 5.70 11.11 -3.87
C GLU A 89 6.33 9.85 -3.25
N LEU A 90 7.36 10.02 -2.41
CA LEU A 90 7.98 8.90 -1.69
C LEU A 90 6.99 8.19 -0.76
N ASP A 91 6.16 8.96 -0.05
CA ASP A 91 5.09 8.49 0.83
C ASP A 91 4.06 7.63 0.08
N SER A 92 3.58 8.14 -1.07
CA SER A 92 2.67 7.39 -1.92
C SER A 92 3.28 6.08 -2.44
N LEU A 93 4.55 6.09 -2.85
CA LEU A 93 5.22 4.86 -3.30
C LEU A 93 5.37 3.85 -2.16
N ALA A 94 5.71 4.32 -0.95
CA ALA A 94 5.79 3.47 0.24
C ALA A 94 4.43 2.85 0.58
N ASP A 95 3.36 3.64 0.54
CA ASP A 95 2.00 3.19 0.82
C ASP A 95 1.48 2.13 -0.17
N VAL A 96 1.78 2.27 -1.46
CA VAL A 96 1.45 1.23 -2.46
C VAL A 96 2.09 -0.10 -2.07
N ILE A 97 3.34 -0.08 -1.62
CA ILE A 97 4.07 -1.30 -1.27
C ILE A 97 3.51 -1.89 0.03
N SER A 98 3.35 -1.08 1.07
CA SER A 98 2.98 -1.54 2.41
C SER A 98 1.51 -1.87 2.59
N PHE A 99 0.62 -1.17 1.88
CA PHE A 99 -0.83 -1.33 2.05
C PHE A 99 -1.53 -1.85 0.79
N GLY A 100 -0.87 -1.90 -0.36
CA GLY A 100 -1.36 -2.55 -1.57
C GLY A 100 -0.69 -3.90 -1.79
N LEU A 101 0.60 -3.89 -2.12
CA LEU A 101 1.33 -5.10 -2.52
C LEU A 101 1.51 -6.09 -1.37
N ALA A 102 1.90 -5.63 -0.18
CA ALA A 102 2.13 -6.50 0.97
C ALA A 102 0.88 -7.30 1.37
N PRO A 103 -0.31 -6.71 1.58
CA PRO A 103 -1.53 -7.47 1.87
C PRO A 103 -1.91 -8.45 0.76
N ALA A 104 -1.73 -8.07 -0.52
CA ALA A 104 -1.99 -8.95 -1.65
C ALA A 104 -1.03 -10.15 -1.68
N SER A 105 0.25 -9.93 -1.39
CA SER A 105 1.24 -11.01 -1.30
C SER A 105 0.97 -11.96 -0.14
N LEU A 106 0.51 -11.44 1.01
CA LEU A 106 0.12 -12.25 2.15
C LEU A 106 -1.11 -13.10 1.84
N ALA A 107 -2.10 -12.54 1.15
CA ALA A 107 -3.29 -13.25 0.69
C ALA A 107 -2.94 -14.38 -0.28
N PHE A 108 -2.03 -14.12 -1.21
CA PHE A 108 -1.51 -15.13 -2.12
C PHE A 108 -0.78 -16.26 -1.38
N ALA A 109 0.07 -15.90 -0.41
CA ALA A 109 0.74 -16.85 0.47
C ALA A 109 -0.23 -17.64 1.35
N ALA A 110 -1.36 -17.06 1.74
CA ALA A 110 -2.42 -17.71 2.50
C ALA A 110 -3.16 -18.82 1.71
N GLY A 111 -2.92 -18.93 0.39
CA GLY A 111 -3.49 -19.97 -0.47
C GLY A 111 -4.42 -19.46 -1.56
N MET A 112 -4.63 -18.14 -1.67
CA MET A 112 -5.46 -17.52 -2.71
C MET A 112 -4.74 -17.49 -4.06
N GLN A 113 -4.53 -18.67 -4.64
CA GLN A 113 -3.68 -18.91 -5.80
C GLN A 113 -4.47 -19.26 -7.07
N GLY A 114 -5.80 -19.34 -6.99
CA GLY A 114 -6.66 -19.62 -8.14
C GLY A 114 -6.66 -18.47 -9.15
N GLY A 115 -6.89 -18.75 -10.43
CA GLY A 115 -6.81 -17.71 -11.46
C GLY A 115 -7.73 -16.51 -11.24
N TRP A 116 -8.90 -16.71 -10.63
CA TRP A 116 -9.78 -15.61 -10.24
C TRP A 116 -9.27 -14.83 -9.02
N ASP A 117 -8.57 -15.49 -8.10
CA ASP A 117 -7.91 -14.82 -6.97
C ASP A 117 -6.86 -13.83 -7.47
N TRP A 118 -6.05 -14.22 -8.46
CA TRP A 118 -5.04 -13.34 -9.05
C TRP A 118 -5.68 -12.07 -9.60
N ILE A 119 -6.79 -12.19 -10.34
CA ILE A 119 -7.52 -11.04 -10.88
C ILE A 119 -8.01 -10.14 -9.75
N CYS A 120 -8.56 -10.71 -8.68
CA CYS A 120 -9.04 -9.96 -7.51
C CYS A 120 -7.89 -9.22 -6.79
N LEU A 121 -6.76 -9.88 -6.58
CA LEU A 121 -5.60 -9.31 -5.89
C LEU A 121 -4.92 -8.22 -6.74
N ILE A 122 -4.77 -8.45 -8.04
CA ILE A 122 -4.26 -7.44 -9.00
C ILE A 122 -5.18 -6.23 -9.01
N TYR A 123 -6.50 -6.45 -9.10
CA TYR A 123 -7.48 -5.38 -9.06
C TYR A 123 -7.32 -4.52 -7.80
N PHE A 124 -7.23 -5.15 -6.63
CA PHE A 124 -7.02 -4.46 -5.35
C PHE A 124 -5.77 -3.56 -5.35
N VAL A 125 -4.63 -4.07 -5.83
CA VAL A 125 -3.38 -3.28 -5.91
C VAL A 125 -3.55 -2.10 -6.88
N CYS A 126 -4.13 -2.34 -8.05
CA CYS A 126 -4.43 -1.29 -9.03
C CYS A 126 -5.35 -0.20 -8.47
N CYS A 127 -6.31 -0.57 -7.60
CA CYS A 127 -7.15 0.38 -6.90
C CYS A 127 -6.38 1.27 -5.93
N GLY A 128 -5.47 0.67 -5.14
CA GLY A 128 -4.59 1.41 -4.23
C GLY A 128 -3.73 2.43 -4.99
N VAL A 129 -3.07 2.00 -6.07
CA VAL A 129 -2.25 2.87 -6.93
C VAL A 129 -3.07 4.03 -7.49
N SER A 130 -4.24 3.75 -8.07
CA SER A 130 -5.10 4.77 -8.68
C SER A 130 -5.57 5.81 -7.66
N ARG A 131 -5.81 5.38 -6.42
CA ARG A 131 -6.28 6.25 -5.34
C ARG A 131 -5.18 7.19 -4.83
N LEU A 132 -3.94 6.71 -4.68
CA LEU A 132 -2.81 7.57 -4.30
C LEU A 132 -2.44 8.54 -5.42
N ALA A 133 -2.46 8.10 -6.68
CA ALA A 133 -2.25 8.99 -7.81
C ALA A 133 -3.28 10.14 -7.83
N ARG A 134 -4.56 9.85 -7.57
CA ARG A 134 -5.60 10.89 -7.44
C ARG A 134 -5.33 11.83 -6.27
N TYR A 135 -4.90 11.30 -5.12
CA TYR A 135 -4.55 12.11 -3.95
C TYR A 135 -3.41 13.08 -4.23
N ASN A 136 -2.34 12.63 -4.90
CA ASN A 136 -1.18 13.47 -5.24
C ASN A 136 -1.55 14.61 -6.19
N VAL A 137 -2.32 14.31 -7.26
CA VAL A 137 -2.81 15.33 -8.21
C VAL A 137 -3.72 16.35 -7.51
N THR A 138 -4.58 15.90 -6.60
CA THR A 138 -5.48 16.80 -5.85
C THR A 138 -4.68 17.70 -4.88
N ALA A 139 -3.64 17.18 -4.25
CA ALA A 139 -2.77 17.95 -3.36
C ALA A 139 -1.95 19.02 -4.11
N GLU A 140 -1.56 18.74 -5.36
CA GLU A 140 -0.88 19.69 -6.24
C GLU A 140 -1.81 20.83 -6.69
N SER A 141 -3.05 20.53 -7.11
CA SER A 141 -4.03 21.54 -7.53
C SER A 141 -4.43 22.49 -6.40
N LEU A 142 -4.57 21.99 -5.17
CA LEU A 142 -4.80 22.80 -3.95
C LEU A 142 -3.64 23.75 -3.64
N SER A 143 -2.41 23.36 -3.97
CA SER A 143 -1.21 24.19 -3.76
C SER A 143 -1.08 25.31 -4.80
N ALA A 144 -1.73 25.16 -5.96
CA ALA A 144 -1.70 26.10 -7.08
C ALA A 144 -2.80 27.19 -7.03
N GLY A 145 -3.52 27.32 -5.92
CA GLY A 145 -4.52 28.38 -5.72
C GLY A 145 -5.92 28.08 -6.27
N ALA A 146 -6.21 26.81 -6.63
CA ALA A 146 -7.57 26.40 -6.95
C ALA A 146 -8.39 26.18 -5.66
N ASP A 147 -9.65 26.60 -5.69
CA ASP A 147 -10.61 26.55 -4.59
C ASP A 147 -10.62 25.22 -3.82
N LYS A 148 -10.75 25.35 -2.49
CA LYS A 148 -10.80 24.27 -1.49
C LYS A 148 -11.64 23.08 -1.98
N VAL A 149 -10.99 21.99 -2.34
CA VAL A 149 -11.66 20.72 -2.67
C VAL A 149 -12.36 20.21 -1.40
N ALA A 150 -13.68 20.31 -1.38
CA ALA A 150 -14.53 20.22 -0.18
C ALA A 150 -14.89 18.79 0.27
N TYR A 151 -14.36 17.75 -0.37
CA TYR A 151 -14.75 16.36 -0.10
C TYR A 151 -13.53 15.43 -0.14
N PHE A 152 -13.32 14.67 0.94
CA PHE A 152 -12.47 13.48 0.91
C PHE A 152 -13.33 12.32 0.38
N GLU A 153 -12.90 11.70 -0.73
CA GLU A 153 -13.55 10.54 -1.34
C GLU A 153 -12.75 9.25 -1.03
N GLY A 154 -13.41 8.22 -0.45
CA GLY A 154 -12.88 6.85 -0.31
C GLY A 154 -12.17 6.52 1.04
N THR A 155 -12.16 5.23 1.44
CA THR A 155 -11.61 4.75 2.73
C THR A 155 -10.07 4.65 2.75
N PRO A 156 -9.30 5.23 3.69
CA PRO A 156 -7.82 5.28 3.62
C PRO A 156 -7.16 3.95 3.24
N ILE A 157 -6.08 3.95 2.45
CA ILE A 157 -5.40 2.70 2.07
C ILE A 157 -4.95 1.84 3.27
N PRO A 158 -4.54 2.44 4.42
CA PRO A 158 -4.26 1.66 5.63
C PRO A 158 -5.41 0.80 6.15
N THR A 159 -6.64 0.94 5.63
CA THR A 159 -7.72 -0.03 5.89
C THR A 159 -7.38 -1.46 5.47
N SER A 160 -6.38 -1.65 4.59
CA SER A 160 -5.87 -2.98 4.24
C SER A 160 -5.18 -3.73 5.39
N VAL A 161 -4.79 -3.03 6.47
CA VAL A 161 -4.35 -3.66 7.72
C VAL A 161 -5.43 -4.59 8.28
N VAL A 162 -6.71 -4.25 8.11
CA VAL A 162 -7.83 -5.11 8.51
C VAL A 162 -7.81 -6.43 7.72
N LEU A 163 -7.50 -6.39 6.43
CA LEU A 163 -7.39 -7.60 5.60
C LEU A 163 -6.25 -8.50 6.09
N THR A 164 -5.10 -7.92 6.44
CA THR A 164 -3.98 -8.69 7.02
C THR A 164 -4.34 -9.30 8.38
N GLY A 165 -5.14 -8.60 9.20
CA GLY A 165 -5.67 -9.13 10.46
C GLY A 165 -6.66 -10.28 10.26
N ILE A 166 -7.53 -10.20 9.26
CA ILE A 166 -8.45 -11.29 8.89
C ILE A 166 -7.65 -12.53 8.44
N LEU A 167 -6.60 -12.34 7.64
CA LEU A 167 -5.72 -13.42 7.21
C LEU A 167 -4.95 -14.05 8.38
N ALA A 168 -4.44 -13.23 9.31
CA ALA A 168 -3.80 -13.72 10.53
C ALA A 168 -4.79 -14.53 11.39
N PHE A 169 -6.04 -14.09 11.51
CA PHE A 169 -7.07 -14.82 12.22
C PHE A 169 -7.43 -16.14 11.52
N ALA A 170 -7.49 -16.16 10.19
CA ALA A 170 -7.69 -17.38 9.41
C ALA A 170 -6.54 -18.38 9.64
N ALA A 171 -5.29 -17.90 9.67
CA ALA A 171 -4.12 -18.71 10.01
C ALA A 171 -4.17 -19.28 11.43
N TRP A 172 -4.71 -18.52 12.39
CA TRP A 172 -4.90 -18.98 13.76
C TRP A 172 -5.92 -20.11 13.87
N LYS A 173 -6.93 -20.12 13.01
CA LYS A 173 -7.92 -21.19 12.90
C LYS A 173 -7.50 -22.37 12.03
N ASP A 174 -6.26 -22.37 11.51
CA ASP A 174 -5.80 -23.37 10.53
C ASP A 174 -6.64 -23.41 9.24
N GLN A 175 -7.23 -22.26 8.88
CA GLN A 175 -8.09 -22.07 7.70
C GLN A 175 -7.31 -21.34 6.60
N LEU A 176 -6.21 -21.94 6.14
CA LEU A 176 -5.43 -21.48 4.99
C LEU A 176 -5.57 -22.49 3.85
N GLY A 177 -5.29 -22.07 2.61
CA GLY A 177 -5.44 -22.91 1.43
C GLY A 177 -6.89 -23.34 1.19
N GLU A 178 -7.12 -24.62 0.90
CA GLU A 178 -8.45 -25.12 0.53
C GLU A 178 -9.49 -25.07 1.66
N VAL A 179 -9.04 -25.02 2.92
CA VAL A 179 -9.90 -24.94 4.12
C VAL A 179 -10.19 -23.48 4.51
N MET A 180 -9.75 -22.51 3.70
CA MET A 180 -9.99 -21.09 3.93
C MET A 180 -11.50 -20.78 3.99
N LEU A 181 -11.87 -19.76 4.75
CA LEU A 181 -13.26 -19.31 4.96
C LEU A 181 -14.06 -19.27 3.64
N GLY A 182 -14.98 -20.23 3.48
CA GLY A 182 -15.86 -20.36 2.32
C GLY A 182 -15.41 -21.35 1.23
N GLY A 183 -14.26 -22.01 1.42
CA GLY A 183 -13.69 -23.00 0.51
C GLY A 183 -13.24 -22.42 -0.83
N VAL A 184 -13.02 -23.31 -1.82
CA VAL A 184 -12.68 -22.91 -3.19
C VAL A 184 -13.93 -23.03 -4.07
N TRP A 185 -14.39 -21.93 -4.64
CA TRP A 185 -15.43 -21.92 -5.65
C TRP A 185 -14.81 -22.16 -7.02
N GLN A 186 -15.29 -23.18 -7.73
CA GLN A 186 -14.85 -23.48 -9.08
C GLN A 186 -15.76 -22.76 -10.08
N ILE A 187 -15.29 -21.65 -10.63
CA ILE A 187 -16.04 -20.86 -11.63
C ILE A 187 -15.35 -21.03 -12.98
N ALA A 188 -16.04 -21.64 -13.94
CA ALA A 188 -15.51 -21.96 -15.26
C ALA A 188 -14.21 -22.80 -15.22
N GLY A 189 -14.07 -23.68 -14.22
CA GLY A 189 -12.88 -24.53 -14.03
C GLY A 189 -11.68 -23.80 -13.42
N ILE A 190 -11.85 -22.56 -12.96
CA ILE A 190 -10.82 -21.77 -12.29
C ILE A 190 -11.26 -21.54 -10.84
N GLY A 191 -10.35 -21.75 -9.89
CA GLY A 191 -10.61 -21.55 -8.48
C GLY A 191 -10.73 -20.07 -8.09
N LEU A 192 -11.68 -19.78 -7.20
CA LEU A 192 -11.88 -18.50 -6.52
C LEU A 192 -12.10 -18.77 -5.03
N HIS A 193 -11.34 -18.11 -4.16
CA HIS A 193 -11.61 -18.06 -2.74
C HIS A 193 -12.57 -16.90 -2.43
N PRO A 194 -13.66 -17.11 -1.69
CA PRO A 194 -14.59 -16.03 -1.32
C PRO A 194 -13.90 -14.87 -0.60
N LEU A 195 -12.81 -15.15 0.13
CA LEU A 195 -12.00 -14.12 0.78
C LEU A 195 -11.37 -13.13 -0.22
N ALA A 196 -11.13 -13.54 -1.48
CA ALA A 196 -10.64 -12.66 -2.55
C ALA A 196 -11.63 -11.55 -2.87
N LEU A 197 -12.93 -11.80 -2.70
CA LEU A 197 -13.95 -10.78 -2.90
C LEU A 197 -13.85 -9.66 -1.85
N LEU A 198 -13.33 -9.93 -0.64
CA LEU A 198 -13.07 -8.86 0.33
C LEU A 198 -12.00 -7.89 -0.15
N PHE A 199 -10.98 -8.39 -0.88
CA PHE A 199 -9.98 -7.53 -1.52
C PHE A 199 -10.60 -6.68 -2.63
N VAL A 200 -11.51 -7.26 -3.43
CA VAL A 200 -12.26 -6.50 -4.45
C VAL A 200 -13.14 -5.43 -3.80
N VAL A 201 -13.88 -5.77 -2.74
CA VAL A 201 -14.72 -4.82 -2.01
C VAL A 201 -13.86 -3.71 -1.40
N SER A 202 -12.75 -4.06 -0.75
CA SER A 202 -11.82 -3.09 -0.19
C SER A 202 -11.24 -2.17 -1.26
N GLY A 203 -10.78 -2.70 -2.41
CA GLY A 203 -10.26 -1.90 -3.51
C GLY A 203 -11.33 -1.00 -4.14
N SER A 204 -12.55 -1.53 -4.31
CA SER A 204 -13.69 -0.76 -4.79
C SER A 204 -14.03 0.40 -3.86
N LEU A 205 -14.02 0.18 -2.54
CA LEU A 205 -14.23 1.23 -1.53
C LEU A 205 -13.13 2.30 -1.56
N MET A 206 -11.90 1.96 -1.96
CA MET A 206 -10.81 2.93 -2.12
C MET A 206 -11.07 3.90 -3.29
N ILE A 207 -11.60 3.42 -4.42
CA ILE A 207 -11.88 4.28 -5.59
C ILE A 207 -13.29 4.89 -5.55
N SER A 208 -14.21 4.29 -4.79
CA SER A 208 -15.62 4.67 -4.76
C SER A 208 -15.80 6.13 -4.35
N LYS A 209 -16.48 6.89 -5.22
CA LYS A 209 -16.88 8.29 -4.99
C LYS A 209 -18.05 8.44 -4.00
N THR A 210 -18.57 7.34 -3.47
CA THR A 210 -19.86 7.33 -2.78
C THR A 210 -19.77 7.77 -1.31
N PHE A 211 -18.59 7.75 -0.67
CA PHE A 211 -18.44 8.27 0.70
C PHE A 211 -17.92 9.71 0.68
N ARG A 212 -18.85 10.66 0.70
CA ARG A 212 -18.60 12.07 1.00
C ARG A 212 -18.73 12.26 2.52
N ILE A 213 -17.61 12.31 3.26
CA ILE A 213 -17.64 12.68 4.68
C ILE A 213 -17.51 14.21 4.77
N PRO A 214 -18.54 14.95 5.24
CA PRO A 214 -18.45 16.38 5.43
C PRO A 214 -17.51 16.70 6.60
N LYS A 215 -16.61 17.68 6.40
CA LYS A 215 -15.78 18.24 7.47
C LYS A 215 -16.66 19.06 8.42
N PHE A 216 -16.67 18.72 9.71
CA PHE A 216 -17.04 19.66 10.77
C PHE A 216 -15.80 20.51 11.13
#